data_AF-A0A1I3DPZ7-F1
#
_entry.id   AF-A0A1I3DPZ7-F1
#
_cell.length_a   1.000
_cell.length_b   1.000
_cell.length_c   1.000
_cell.angle_alpha   90.00
_cell.angle_beta   90.00
_cell.angle_gamma   90.00
#
_symmetry.space_group_name_H-M   'P 1'
#
loop_
_entity.id
_entity.type
_entity.pdbx_description
1 polymer ?
#
loop_
_entity_poly.entity_id
_entity_poly.type
_entity_poly.pdbx_seq_one_letter_code
_entity_poly.pdbx_strand_id
1 'polypeptide(L)'
;METEMIAAKSYDYVMIALYSKEIALHYVSGDELALSYKFQTEEEATKCYQFCVGLVDYLENTPAEEREAAHRNWVQMYLAGDDIELKVY
;
A
#
# COMPACT_ATOMS: atom_id res chain seq x y z
N MET A 1 12.36 18.74 -3.97
CA MET A 1 11.60 18.71 -2.70
C MET A 1 11.53 17.26 -2.31
N GLU A 2 12.11 16.90 -1.17
CA GLU A 2 11.93 15.57 -0.60
C GLU A 2 10.47 15.44 -0.18
N THR A 3 9.79 14.38 -0.62
CA THR A 3 8.42 14.10 -0.19
C THR A 3 8.49 13.67 1.27
N GLU A 4 8.00 14.51 2.18
CA GLU A 4 8.01 14.20 3.62
C GLU A 4 7.06 13.02 3.90
N MET A 5 7.59 11.97 4.52
CA MET A 5 6.81 10.81 4.94
C MET A 5 5.95 11.21 6.14
N ILE A 6 4.63 11.09 5.99
CA ILE A 6 3.64 11.46 7.00
C ILE A 6 3.46 10.34 8.02
N ALA A 7 3.39 9.09 7.55
CA ALA A 7 3.24 7.91 8.40
C ALA A 7 3.82 6.67 7.72
N ALA A 8 4.19 5.67 8.50
CA ALA A 8 4.53 4.35 8.00
C ALA A 8 4.17 3.27 9.01
N LYS A 9 3.82 2.08 8.51
CA LYS A 9 3.59 0.88 9.33
C LYS A 9 4.22 -0.34 8.65
N SER A 10 4.99 -1.09 9.42
CA SER A 10 5.68 -2.30 8.95
C SER A 10 5.03 -3.55 9.53
N TYR A 11 4.95 -4.58 8.70
CA TYR A 11 4.42 -5.91 9.01
C TYR A 11 5.37 -6.98 8.45
N ASP A 12 5.12 -8.25 8.80
CA ASP A 12 6.00 -9.36 8.44
C ASP A 12 6.17 -9.58 6.92
N TYR A 13 5.23 -9.09 6.10
CA TYR A 13 5.22 -9.28 4.65
C TYR A 13 5.05 -7.98 3.83
N VAL A 14 4.83 -6.83 4.48
CA VAL A 14 4.65 -5.53 3.79
C VAL A 14 4.99 -4.35 4.70
N MET A 15 5.65 -3.32 4.14
CA MET A 15 5.70 -1.97 4.72
C MET A 15 4.79 -1.05 3.91
N ILE A 16 3.97 -0.26 4.60
CA ILE A 16 3.05 0.72 4.03
C ILE A 16 3.51 2.10 4.49
N ALA A 17 3.83 2.99 3.56
CA ALA A 17 4.20 4.38 3.85
C ALA A 17 3.20 5.36 3.20
N LEU A 18 2.87 6.42 3.92
CA LEU A 18 2.00 7.53 3.50
C LEU A 18 2.83 8.81 3.33
N TYR A 19 2.57 9.49 2.23
CA TYR A 19 3.05 10.83 1.89
C TYR A 19 1.84 11.72 1.55
N SER A 20 2.06 13.03 1.39
CA SER A 20 0.99 14.02 1.11
C SER A 20 -0.07 13.54 0.11
N LYS A 21 0.31 12.98 -1.05
CA LYS A 21 -0.66 12.47 -2.05
C LYS A 21 -0.26 11.13 -2.64
N GLU A 22 0.46 10.34 -1.86
CA GLU A 22 1.05 9.10 -2.34
C GLU A 22 1.08 8.07 -1.22
N ILE A 23 0.82 6.82 -1.56
CA ILE A 23 1.18 5.69 -0.70
C ILE A 23 2.24 4.85 -1.40
N ALA A 24 3.15 4.27 -0.62
CA ALA A 24 4.13 3.30 -1.11
C ALA A 24 3.97 1.98 -0.35
N LEU A 25 3.94 0.88 -1.08
CA LEU A 25 3.85 -0.49 -0.56
C LEU A 25 5.13 -1.24 -0.91
N HIS A 26 5.90 -1.65 0.09
CA HIS A 26 7.07 -2.48 -0.07
C HIS A 26 6.77 -3.89 0.45
N TYR A 27 6.61 -4.83 -0.46
CA TYR A 27 6.39 -6.24 -0.11
C TYR A 27 7.72 -6.97 0.08
N VAL A 28 7.73 -8.01 0.92
CA VAL A 28 8.97 -8.76 1.23
C VAL A 28 9.37 -9.69 0.08
N SER A 29 8.41 -10.27 -0.65
CA SER A 29 8.70 -11.18 -1.77
C SER A 29 9.06 -10.49 -3.09
N GLY A 30 8.93 -9.16 -3.17
CA GLY A 30 9.16 -8.41 -4.41
C GLY A 30 10.63 -8.10 -4.67
N ASP A 31 11.09 -8.36 -5.91
CA ASP A 31 12.33 -7.79 -6.45
C ASP A 31 12.20 -6.28 -6.77
N GLU A 32 10.97 -5.76 -6.72
CA GLU A 32 10.60 -4.35 -6.95
C GLU A 32 10.78 -3.53 -5.65
N LEU A 33 11.37 -2.33 -5.75
CA LEU A 33 11.72 -1.48 -4.61
C LEU A 33 10.49 -0.96 -3.85
N ALA A 34 9.38 -0.67 -4.54
CA ALA A 34 8.07 -0.34 -3.97
C ALA A 34 7.00 -0.19 -5.07
N LEU A 35 5.75 -0.50 -4.74
CA LEU A 35 4.57 -0.07 -5.49
C LEU A 35 4.06 1.25 -4.93
N SER A 36 4.16 2.33 -5.69
CA SER A 36 3.64 3.64 -5.33
C SER A 36 2.36 3.98 -6.06
N TYR A 37 1.38 4.53 -5.34
CA TYR A 37 0.09 4.97 -5.88
C TYR A 37 -0.09 6.45 -5.57
N LYS A 38 -0.33 7.28 -6.60
CA LYS A 38 -0.55 8.72 -6.46
C LYS A 38 -2.02 9.11 -6.58
N PHE A 39 -2.42 10.10 -5.78
CA PHE A 39 -3.79 10.58 -5.65
C PHE A 39 -3.89 12.08 -5.94
N GLN A 40 -5.11 12.58 -6.16
CA GLN A 40 -5.35 14.01 -6.41
C GLN A 40 -5.30 14.82 -5.11
N THR A 41 -5.70 14.20 -4.00
CA THR A 41 -5.81 14.83 -2.69
C THR A 41 -5.11 14.03 -1.59
N GLU A 42 -4.77 14.71 -0.50
CA GLU A 42 -4.18 14.05 0.67
C GLU A 42 -5.19 13.17 1.42
N GLU A 43 -6.46 13.53 1.33
CA GLU A 43 -7.56 12.77 1.91
C GLU A 43 -7.71 11.40 1.23
N GLU A 44 -7.61 11.34 -0.09
CA GLU A 44 -7.63 10.08 -0.84
C GLU A 44 -6.44 9.18 -0.48
N ALA A 45 -5.22 9.75 -0.44
CA ALA A 45 -4.03 9.01 -0.02
C ALA A 45 -4.17 8.47 1.41
N THR A 46 -4.69 9.29 2.33
CA THR A 46 -4.92 8.90 3.73
C THR A 46 -5.96 7.79 3.85
N LYS A 47 -7.08 7.86 3.10
CA LYS A 47 -8.10 6.81 3.07
C LYS A 47 -7.53 5.50 2.52
N CYS A 48 -6.73 5.58 1.45
CA CYS A 48 -6.09 4.41 0.87
C CYS A 48 -5.07 3.77 1.84
N TYR A 49 -4.27 4.60 2.52
CA TYR A 49 -3.36 4.14 3.57
C TYR A 49 -4.09 3.39 4.68
N GLN A 50 -5.18 3.96 5.19
CA GLN A 50 -6.01 3.33 6.22
C GLN A 50 -6.64 2.02 5.73
N PHE A 51 -7.10 1.97 4.48
CA PHE A 51 -7.59 0.75 3.85
C PHE A 51 -6.52 -0.34 3.81
N CYS A 52 -5.31 -0.03 3.32
CA CYS A 52 -4.22 -1.01 3.23
C CYS A 52 -3.82 -1.52 4.62
N VAL A 53 -3.70 -0.63 5.61
CA VAL A 53 -3.42 -1.00 7.01
C VAL A 53 -4.52 -1.91 7.58
N GLY A 54 -5.79 -1.57 7.37
CA GLY A 54 -6.92 -2.38 7.85
C GLY A 54 -7.02 -3.74 7.15
N LEU A 55 -6.63 -3.81 5.87
CA LEU A 55 -6.58 -5.05 5.11
C LEU A 55 -5.51 -6.00 5.67
N VAL A 56 -4.35 -5.48 6.06
CA VAL A 56 -3.34 -6.32 6.74
C VAL A 56 -3.91 -6.90 8.03
N ASP A 57 -4.55 -6.07 8.86
CA ASP A 57 -5.13 -6.51 10.13
C ASP A 57 -6.26 -7.56 9.90
N TYR A 58 -7.01 -7.47 8.79
CA TYR A 58 -8.00 -8.47 8.38
C TYR A 58 -7.37 -9.82 7.99
N LEU A 59 -6.24 -9.77 7.28
CA LEU A 59 -5.51 -10.95 6.77
C LEU A 59 -4.70 -11.68 7.85
N GLU A 60 -4.66 -11.19 9.09
CA GLU A 60 -4.05 -11.90 10.23
C GLU A 60 -4.67 -13.29 10.48
N ASN A 61 -5.90 -13.53 10.00
CA ASN A 61 -6.55 -14.84 10.12
C ASN A 61 -6.29 -15.77 8.91
N THR A 62 -5.60 -15.28 7.88
CA THR A 62 -5.20 -16.05 6.69
C THR A 62 -3.85 -16.74 6.94
N PRO A 63 -3.59 -17.94 6.37
CA PRO A 63 -2.27 -18.58 6.42
C PRO A 63 -1.17 -17.61 6.01
N ALA A 64 -0.06 -17.58 6.76
CA ALA A 64 0.99 -16.57 6.62
C ALA A 64 1.57 -16.52 5.19
N GLU A 65 1.71 -17.68 4.57
CA GLU A 65 2.20 -17.88 3.20
C GLU A 65 1.27 -17.29 2.11
N GLU A 66 0.00 -17.02 2.43
CA GLU A 66 -0.99 -16.49 1.49
C GLU A 66 -1.22 -14.98 1.66
N ARG A 67 -0.83 -14.40 2.81
CA ARG A 67 -1.18 -13.02 3.19
C ARG A 67 -0.67 -11.98 2.20
N GLU A 68 0.58 -12.12 1.75
CA GLU A 68 1.17 -11.15 0.83
C GLU A 68 0.43 -11.12 -0.52
N ALA A 69 0.22 -12.31 -1.10
CA ALA A 69 -0.47 -12.45 -2.37
C ALA A 69 -1.92 -11.97 -2.28
N ALA A 70 -2.61 -12.28 -1.17
CA ALA A 70 -3.94 -11.78 -0.90
C ALA A 70 -3.93 -10.24 -0.80
N HIS A 71 -3.09 -9.66 0.04
CA HIS A 71 -3.01 -8.21 0.23
C HIS A 71 -2.76 -7.49 -1.11
N ARG A 72 -1.78 -7.95 -1.89
CA ARG A 72 -1.46 -7.37 -3.20
C ARG A 72 -2.65 -7.42 -4.16
N ASN A 73 -3.34 -8.56 -4.25
CA ASN A 73 -4.48 -8.71 -5.14
C ASN A 73 -5.65 -7.78 -4.73
N TRP A 74 -5.99 -7.74 -3.45
CA TRP A 74 -7.07 -6.87 -2.94
C TRP A 74 -6.77 -5.39 -3.13
N VAL A 75 -5.52 -4.94 -2.89
CA VAL A 75 -5.09 -3.57 -3.18
C VAL A 75 -5.22 -3.26 -4.67
N GLN A 76 -4.73 -4.15 -5.55
CA GLN A 76 -4.83 -3.94 -7.00
C GLN A 76 -6.29 -3.88 -7.46
N MET A 77 -7.17 -4.74 -6.93
CA MET A 77 -8.60 -4.71 -7.25
C MET A 77 -9.29 -3.43 -6.78
N TYR A 78 -8.97 -2.97 -5.57
CA TYR A 78 -9.53 -1.73 -5.01
C TYR A 78 -9.09 -0.50 -5.83
N LEU A 79 -7.84 -0.48 -6.29
CA LEU A 79 -7.25 0.66 -6.99
C LEU A 79 -7.36 0.59 -8.53
N ALA A 80 -7.95 -0.47 -9.09
CA ALA A 80 -8.09 -0.65 -10.54
C ALA A 80 -9.11 0.30 -11.21
N GLY A 81 -9.93 1.01 -10.43
CA GLY A 81 -11.02 1.85 -10.93
C GLY A 81 -10.82 3.36 -10.79
N ASP A 82 -9.78 3.80 -10.09
CA ASP A 82 -9.54 5.21 -9.77
C ASP A 82 -8.47 5.83 -10.70
N ASP A 83 -8.48 7.17 -10.86
CA ASP A 83 -7.47 7.94 -11.61
C ASP A 83 -6.11 7.95 -10.87
N ILE A 84 -5.52 6.77 -10.67
CA ILE A 84 -4.32 6.53 -9.87
C ILE A 84 -3.14 6.23 -10.80
N GLU A 85 -2.04 6.97 -10.61
CA GLU A 85 -0.78 6.67 -11.28
C GLU A 85 0.00 5.63 -10.45
N LEU A 86 0.13 4.41 -10.99
CA LEU A 86 0.97 3.35 -10.42
C LEU A 86 2.43 3.54 -10.87
N LYS A 87 3.36 3.55 -9.91
CA LYS A 87 4.80 3.48 -10.17
C LYS A 87 5.39 2.25 -9.50
N VAL A 88 6.17 1.52 -10.28
CA VAL A 88 6.96 0.37 -9.83
C VAL A 88 8.41 0.78 -9.97
N TYR A 89 9.18 0.66 -8.88
CA TYR A 89 10.59 1.05 -8.83
C TYR A 89 11.51 -0.16 -8.91
#